data_AF-A0A376L7U4-F1
#
_entry.id   AF-A0A376L7U4-F1
#
_cell.length_a   1.000
_cell.length_b   1.000
_cell.length_c   1.000
_cell.angle_alpha   90.00
_cell.angle_beta   90.00
_cell.angle_gamma   90.00
#
_symmetry.space_group_name_H-M   'P 1'
#
loop_
_entity.id
_entity.type
_entity.pdbx_description
1 polymer ?
#
loop_
_entity_poly.entity_id
_entity_poly.type
_entity_poly.pdbx_seq_one_letter_code
_entity_poly.pdbx_strand_id
1 'polypeptide(L)'
;MGDAPRVTGHVVYRAVIDCADMPEDLRINAPVLWAGPCCHLVHYPLRGGKQYNLVVTFHSRQQEEWGVKDGSKEEVLSYFEGIHPRPRQMLDKPTSWRRWSTADREPVAKWGTKRITLVGDAAHPVAQYMAQGACMALEDAVTLGKALAQCEGDAAQAFALYESVRIPRTARIIWSTREMGAGFIMPQE
;
A
#
# COMPACT_ATOMS: atom_id res chain seq x y z
N MET A 1 -21.38 1.51 2.84
CA MET A 1 -20.75 2.11 4.05
C MET A 1 -21.00 1.18 5.21
N GLY A 2 -19.95 0.74 5.90
CA GLY A 2 -20.09 -0.15 7.07
C GLY A 2 -19.91 -1.65 6.81
N ASP A 3 -19.32 -2.04 5.68
CA ASP A 3 -18.88 -3.42 5.44
C ASP A 3 -17.69 -3.79 6.36
N ALA A 4 -17.38 -5.07 6.50
CA ALA A 4 -16.14 -5.47 7.18
C ALA A 4 -14.95 -5.27 6.22
N PRO A 5 -13.76 -4.85 6.71
CA PRO A 5 -12.56 -4.83 5.88
C PRO A 5 -12.25 -6.25 5.37
N ARG A 6 -11.85 -6.36 4.11
CA ARG A 6 -11.40 -7.62 3.52
C ARG A 6 -9.89 -7.75 3.72
N VAL A 7 -9.49 -8.60 4.66
CA VAL A 7 -8.07 -8.93 4.87
C VAL A 7 -7.56 -9.72 3.68
N THR A 8 -6.46 -9.28 3.07
CA THR A 8 -5.98 -9.87 1.81
C THR A 8 -5.15 -11.14 1.99
N GLY A 9 -4.75 -11.46 3.23
CA GLY A 9 -3.77 -12.51 3.56
C GLY A 9 -2.31 -12.09 3.34
N HIS A 10 -2.07 -10.95 2.69
CA HIS A 10 -0.73 -10.43 2.48
C HIS A 10 -0.25 -9.57 3.65
N VAL A 11 1.01 -9.78 4.00
CA VAL A 11 1.70 -9.07 5.06
C VAL A 11 2.81 -8.24 4.45
N VAL A 12 2.91 -7.00 4.92
CA VAL A 12 3.96 -6.07 4.54
C VAL A 12 4.82 -5.79 5.76
N TYR A 13 6.11 -5.97 5.60
CA TYR A 13 7.15 -5.57 6.51
C TYR A 13 7.80 -4.29 5.99
N ARG A 14 8.05 -3.31 6.87
CA ARG A 14 8.83 -2.12 6.53
C ARG A 14 9.89 -1.85 7.57
N ALA A 15 11.00 -1.35 7.07
CA ALA A 15 12.16 -0.95 7.83
C ALA A 15 12.87 0.22 7.13
N VAL A 16 13.75 0.87 7.89
CA VAL A 16 14.70 1.86 7.36
C VAL A 16 16.10 1.39 7.69
N ILE A 17 17.01 1.52 6.73
CA ILE A 17 18.44 1.21 6.88
C ILE A 17 19.21 2.51 6.66
N ASP A 18 20.13 2.85 7.56
CA ASP A 18 21.04 3.97 7.34
C ASP A 18 22.05 3.62 6.24
N CYS A 19 22.44 4.58 5.41
CA CYS A 19 23.34 4.33 4.28
C CYS A 19 24.67 3.68 4.70
N ALA A 20 25.13 3.91 5.93
CA ALA A 20 26.33 3.29 6.48
C ALA A 20 26.22 1.75 6.56
N ASP A 21 25.03 1.23 6.87
CA ASP A 21 24.75 -0.20 7.02
C ASP A 21 24.22 -0.85 5.73
N MET A 22 23.88 -0.04 4.72
CA MET A 22 23.38 -0.50 3.44
C MET A 22 24.52 -1.10 2.58
N PRO A 23 24.36 -2.32 2.02
CA PRO A 23 25.34 -2.92 1.10
C PRO A 23 25.63 -2.02 -0.10
N GLU A 24 26.91 -1.84 -0.42
CA GLU A 24 27.36 -0.87 -1.42
C GLU A 24 26.77 -1.15 -2.83
N ASP A 25 26.71 -2.42 -3.23
CA ASP A 25 26.17 -2.85 -4.52
C ASP A 25 24.64 -2.67 -4.66
N LEU A 26 23.97 -2.29 -3.56
CA LEU A 26 22.53 -2.06 -3.48
C LEU A 26 22.16 -0.59 -3.20
N ARG A 27 23.16 0.30 -3.14
CA ARG A 27 22.96 1.77 -3.01
C ARG A 27 22.53 2.40 -4.34
N ILE A 28 21.42 1.92 -4.89
CA ILE A 28 20.89 2.31 -6.19
C ILE A 28 19.99 3.55 -5.99
N ASN A 29 20.23 4.60 -6.77
CA ASN A 29 19.41 5.82 -6.74
C ASN A 29 18.11 5.67 -7.55
N ALA A 30 17.35 4.61 -7.28
CA ALA A 30 16.06 4.32 -7.89
C ALA A 30 15.28 3.32 -7.01
N PRO A 31 13.95 3.23 -7.17
CA PRO A 31 13.20 2.09 -6.64
C PRO A 31 13.60 0.80 -7.35
N VAL A 32 13.93 -0.21 -6.55
CA VAL A 32 14.30 -1.54 -7.02
C VAL A 32 13.31 -2.55 -6.46
N LEU A 33 12.71 -3.34 -7.35
CA LEU A 33 11.84 -4.47 -7.01
C LEU A 33 12.60 -5.78 -7.23
N TRP A 34 12.65 -6.59 -6.19
CA TRP A 34 13.10 -7.98 -6.22
C TRP A 34 11.89 -8.88 -6.11
N ALA A 35 11.53 -9.58 -7.19
CA ALA A 35 10.43 -10.53 -7.19
C ALA A 35 10.96 -11.94 -6.92
N GLY A 36 10.29 -12.67 -6.02
CA GLY A 36 10.55 -14.07 -5.72
C GLY A 36 9.25 -14.88 -5.65
N PRO A 37 9.32 -16.21 -5.50
CA PRO A 37 8.13 -17.03 -5.31
C PRO A 37 7.39 -16.62 -4.03
N CYS A 38 6.13 -16.20 -4.17
CA CYS A 38 5.24 -15.80 -3.05
C CYS A 38 5.77 -14.64 -2.18
N CYS A 39 6.78 -13.90 -2.64
CA CYS A 39 7.31 -12.74 -1.92
C CYS A 39 7.93 -11.71 -2.86
N HIS A 40 7.98 -10.46 -2.42
CA HIS A 40 8.80 -9.45 -3.07
C HIS A 40 9.43 -8.51 -2.06
N LEU A 41 10.54 -7.90 -2.46
CA LEU A 41 11.24 -6.88 -1.71
C LEU A 41 11.39 -5.64 -2.57
N VAL A 42 10.98 -4.49 -2.05
CA VAL A 42 11.24 -3.19 -2.65
C VAL A 42 12.20 -2.42 -1.77
N HIS A 43 13.23 -1.80 -2.35
CA HIS A 43 14.01 -0.79 -1.66
C HIS A 43 14.21 0.46 -2.51
N TYR A 44 14.36 1.61 -1.84
CA TYR A 44 14.63 2.89 -2.49
C TYR A 44 15.29 3.88 -1.51
N PRO A 45 16.10 4.83 -2.00
CA PRO A 45 16.72 5.83 -1.15
C PRO A 45 15.69 6.81 -0.57
N LEU A 46 15.95 7.24 0.65
CA LEU A 46 15.26 8.29 1.38
C LEU A 46 16.25 9.40 1.74
N ARG A 47 15.73 10.60 2.04
CA ARG A 47 16.52 11.74 2.59
C ARG A 47 17.79 12.03 1.79
N GLY A 48 17.71 12.00 0.45
CA GLY A 48 18.85 12.23 -0.43
C GLY A 48 19.90 11.12 -0.39
N GLY A 49 19.50 9.86 -0.16
CA GLY A 49 20.40 8.71 -0.13
C GLY A 49 21.05 8.44 1.22
N LYS A 50 20.72 9.22 2.26
CA LYS A 50 21.23 9.01 3.63
C LYS A 50 20.62 7.78 4.31
N GLN A 51 19.43 7.37 3.87
CA GLN A 51 18.71 6.22 4.37
C GLN A 51 18.09 5.47 3.19
N TYR A 52 17.70 4.22 3.42
CA TYR A 52 17.00 3.39 2.46
C TYR A 52 15.73 2.85 3.11
N ASN A 53 14.59 3.03 2.43
CA ASN A 53 13.37 2.34 2.81
C ASN A 53 13.45 0.91 2.30
N LEU A 54 13.07 -0.04 3.16
CA LEU A 54 12.97 -1.44 2.82
C LEU A 54 11.54 -1.90 3.05
N VAL A 55 10.92 -2.51 2.04
CA VAL A 55 9.56 -3.04 2.09
C VAL A 55 9.60 -4.49 1.64
N VAL A 56 9.18 -5.40 2.50
CA VAL A 56 9.06 -6.82 2.18
C VAL A 56 7.58 -7.18 2.19
N THR A 57 7.09 -7.85 1.17
CA THR A 57 5.71 -8.33 1.12
C THR A 57 5.69 -9.82 0.82
N PHE A 58 4.85 -10.57 1.52
CA PHE A 58 4.65 -11.99 1.29
C PHE A 58 3.20 -12.41 1.60
N HIS A 59 2.79 -13.58 1.09
CA HIS A 59 1.56 -14.23 1.53
C HIS A 59 1.78 -14.85 2.91
N SER A 60 0.94 -14.54 3.89
CA SER A 60 1.08 -15.14 5.21
C SER A 60 0.78 -16.63 5.15
N ARG A 61 1.59 -17.44 5.83
CA ARG A 61 1.32 -18.86 6.10
C ARG A 61 0.20 -19.06 7.14
N GLN A 62 -0.27 -17.98 7.79
CA GLN A 62 -1.29 -17.98 8.83
C GLN A 62 -2.48 -17.10 8.44
N GLN A 63 -3.62 -17.33 9.09
CA GLN A 63 -4.76 -16.42 8.97
C GLN A 63 -4.41 -15.06 9.59
N GLU A 64 -4.59 -14.00 8.81
CA GLU A 64 -4.28 -12.64 9.24
C GLU A 64 -5.54 -11.90 9.73
N GLU A 65 -5.31 -11.00 10.69
CA GLU A 65 -6.25 -9.97 11.11
C GLU A 65 -5.70 -8.60 10.71
N TRP A 66 -6.57 -7.67 10.31
CA TRP A 66 -6.14 -6.33 9.94
C TRP A 66 -5.53 -5.59 11.14
N GLY A 67 -4.26 -5.21 11.03
CA GLY A 67 -3.58 -4.52 12.11
C GLY A 67 -2.10 -4.27 11.85
N VAL A 68 -1.47 -3.64 12.84
CA VAL A 68 -0.05 -3.33 12.85
C VAL A 68 0.55 -3.86 14.13
N LYS A 69 1.67 -4.58 14.01
CA LYS A 69 2.45 -5.07 15.16
C LYS A 69 3.94 -4.92 14.89
N ASP A 70 4.74 -5.13 15.92
CA ASP A 70 6.18 -5.25 15.73
C ASP A 70 6.48 -6.53 14.94
N GLY A 71 7.43 -6.41 14.03
CA GLY A 71 7.80 -7.47 13.10
C GLY A 71 8.99 -8.28 13.61
N SER A 72 8.99 -9.58 13.31
CA SER A 72 10.12 -10.46 13.57
C SER A 72 11.04 -10.50 12.35
N LYS A 73 12.34 -10.30 12.59
CA LYS A 73 13.38 -10.48 11.56
C LYS A 73 13.42 -11.94 11.11
N GLU A 74 13.20 -12.88 12.03
CA GLU A 74 13.19 -14.31 11.78
C GLU A 74 12.04 -14.70 10.84
N GLU A 75 10.85 -14.12 11.03
CA GLU A 75 9.72 -14.30 10.10
C GLU A 75 10.14 -13.86 8.69
N VAL A 76 10.67 -12.65 8.54
CA VAL A 76 11.13 -12.11 7.24
C VAL A 76 12.15 -13.04 6.59
N LEU A 77 13.20 -13.45 7.33
CA LEU A 77 14.25 -14.31 6.79
C LEU A 77 13.71 -15.67 6.32
N SER A 78 12.71 -16.23 7.01
CA SER A 78 12.11 -17.51 6.66
C SER A 78 11.35 -17.51 5.32
N TYR A 79 10.92 -16.35 4.81
CA TYR A 79 10.31 -16.20 3.48
C TYR A 79 11.35 -15.95 2.38
N PHE A 80 12.61 -15.76 2.75
CA PHE A 80 13.73 -15.54 1.81
C PHE A 80 14.69 -16.73 1.75
N GLU A 81 14.30 -17.88 2.30
CA GLU A 81 14.97 -19.16 2.05
C GLU A 81 14.86 -19.51 0.56
N GLY A 82 15.98 -19.88 -0.07
CA GLY A 82 16.04 -20.16 -1.50
C GLY A 82 16.00 -18.93 -2.42
N ILE A 83 15.78 -17.73 -1.90
CA ILE A 83 15.88 -16.48 -2.69
C ILE A 83 17.34 -16.12 -2.94
N HIS A 84 17.62 -15.51 -4.10
CA HIS A 84 18.96 -15.09 -4.50
C HIS A 84 19.71 -14.35 -3.38
N PRO A 85 21.01 -14.62 -3.14
CA PRO A 85 21.74 -14.04 -2.00
C PRO A 85 21.76 -12.50 -1.96
N ARG A 86 21.77 -11.86 -3.12
CA ARG A 86 21.91 -10.40 -3.26
C ARG A 86 20.84 -9.60 -2.49
N PRO A 87 19.52 -9.75 -2.70
CA PRO A 87 18.51 -9.04 -1.91
C PRO A 87 18.54 -9.38 -0.41
N ARG A 88 18.99 -10.59 -0.03
CA ARG A 88 19.03 -11.02 1.38
C ARG A 88 20.05 -10.25 2.21
N GLN A 89 21.06 -9.64 1.57
CA GLN A 89 22.09 -8.84 2.24
C GLN A 89 21.53 -7.66 3.04
N MET A 90 20.31 -7.21 2.73
CA MET A 90 19.64 -6.11 3.43
C MET A 90 18.80 -6.57 4.62
N LEU A 91 18.36 -7.83 4.66
CA LEU A 91 17.32 -8.29 5.58
C LEU A 91 17.77 -8.33 7.04
N ASP A 92 19.08 -8.42 7.27
CA ASP A 92 19.67 -8.48 8.59
C ASP A 92 20.05 -7.12 9.17
N LYS A 93 20.03 -6.05 8.36
CA LYS A 93 20.50 -4.70 8.70
C LYS A 93 19.53 -3.86 9.54
N PRO A 94 18.20 -3.91 9.31
CA PRO A 94 17.27 -3.14 10.13
C PRO A 94 17.36 -3.48 11.60
N THR A 95 17.35 -2.44 12.45
CA THR A 95 17.28 -2.57 13.91
C THR A 95 15.87 -2.89 14.39
N SER A 96 14.86 -2.53 13.61
CA SER A 96 13.46 -2.82 13.92
C SER A 96 12.67 -3.02 12.63
N TRP A 97 11.68 -3.90 12.73
CA TRP A 97 10.72 -4.15 11.68
C TRP A 97 9.33 -3.81 12.19
N ARG A 98 8.52 -3.22 11.32
CA ARG A 98 7.09 -3.06 11.55
C ARG A 98 6.36 -3.96 10.56
N ARG A 99 5.30 -4.62 11.04
CA ARG A 99 4.52 -5.59 10.28
C ARG A 99 3.09 -5.10 10.15
N TRP A 100 2.60 -5.03 8.92
CA TRP A 100 1.26 -4.62 8.56
C TRP A 100 0.54 -5.75 7.85
N SER A 101 -0.60 -6.18 8.39
CA SER A 101 -1.51 -7.06 7.66
C SER A 101 -2.40 -6.19 6.79
N THR A 102 -2.51 -6.51 5.51
CA THR A 102 -3.13 -5.61 4.53
C THR A 102 -4.61 -5.94 4.34
N ALA A 103 -5.43 -4.91 4.17
CA ALA A 103 -6.86 -5.04 3.92
C ALA A 103 -7.33 -3.98 2.92
N ASP A 104 -8.38 -4.31 2.18
CA ASP A 104 -9.11 -3.39 1.33
C ASP A 104 -10.62 -3.45 1.64
N ARG A 105 -11.43 -2.72 0.87
CA ARG A 105 -12.90 -2.78 0.92
C ARG A 105 -13.49 -2.84 -0.47
N GLU A 106 -14.73 -3.32 -0.55
CA GLU A 106 -15.47 -3.22 -1.79
C GLU A 106 -15.75 -1.75 -2.13
N PRO A 107 -15.61 -1.34 -3.41
CA PRO A 107 -16.04 -0.01 -3.83
C PRO A 107 -17.54 0.17 -3.58
N VAL A 108 -17.91 1.28 -2.97
CA VAL A 108 -19.31 1.62 -2.68
C VAL A 108 -19.80 2.71 -3.62
N ALA A 109 -21.06 2.63 -4.03
CA ALA A 109 -21.67 3.56 -4.99
C ALA A 109 -22.01 4.96 -4.40
N LYS A 110 -21.75 5.18 -3.12
CA LYS A 110 -22.07 6.44 -2.41
C LYS A 110 -21.15 6.65 -1.22
N TRP A 111 -20.59 7.84 -1.10
CA TRP A 111 -19.63 8.19 -0.03
C TRP A 111 -20.21 9.07 1.05
N GLY A 112 -21.40 9.63 0.89
CA GLY A 112 -21.95 10.45 1.95
C GLY A 112 -23.43 10.80 1.84
N THR A 113 -23.76 11.99 2.34
CA THR A 113 -25.09 12.60 2.31
C THR A 113 -25.00 13.95 1.61
N LYS A 114 -26.08 14.74 1.64
CA LYS A 114 -26.09 16.09 1.07
C LYS A 114 -25.11 17.07 1.76
N ARG A 115 -24.65 16.77 2.97
CA ARG A 115 -23.83 17.69 3.78
C ARG A 115 -22.50 17.10 4.25
N ILE A 116 -22.24 15.83 3.94
CA ILE A 116 -21.02 15.13 4.34
C ILE A 116 -20.64 14.23 3.17
N THR A 117 -19.37 14.16 2.80
CA THR A 117 -18.83 13.13 1.89
C THR A 117 -17.50 12.62 2.42
N LEU A 118 -17.15 11.39 2.10
CA LEU A 118 -15.91 10.75 2.53
C LEU A 118 -14.78 11.00 1.52
N VAL A 119 -13.56 11.00 2.01
CA VAL A 119 -12.32 11.17 1.23
C VAL A 119 -11.26 10.18 1.72
N GLY A 120 -10.27 9.87 0.88
CA GLY A 120 -9.16 8.98 1.23
C GLY A 120 -9.60 7.59 1.69
N ASP A 121 -8.85 6.98 2.61
CA ASP A 121 -9.11 5.61 3.10
C ASP A 121 -10.47 5.44 3.79
N ALA A 122 -11.13 6.53 4.21
CA ALA A 122 -12.51 6.44 4.71
C ALA A 122 -13.51 6.11 3.59
N ALA A 123 -13.22 6.52 2.36
CA ALA A 123 -14.04 6.30 1.18
C ALA A 123 -13.58 5.10 0.33
N HIS A 124 -12.27 4.90 0.19
CA HIS A 124 -11.67 3.93 -0.74
C HIS A 124 -10.34 3.34 -0.23
N PRO A 125 -10.35 2.64 0.91
CA PRO A 125 -9.13 2.00 1.40
C PRO A 125 -8.68 0.91 0.43
N VAL A 126 -7.39 0.93 0.09
CA VAL A 126 -6.82 0.12 -0.97
C VAL A 126 -5.52 -0.57 -0.53
N ALA A 127 -5.24 -1.73 -1.11
CA ALA A 127 -3.97 -2.40 -0.93
C ALA A 127 -2.82 -1.59 -1.58
N GLN A 128 -1.64 -1.64 -0.98
CA GLN A 128 -0.48 -0.81 -1.33
C GLN A 128 0.18 -1.11 -2.68
N TYR A 129 -0.28 -2.13 -3.43
CA TYR A 129 0.43 -2.67 -4.61
C TYR A 129 0.74 -1.64 -5.70
N MET A 130 -0.13 -0.65 -5.91
CA MET A 130 0.09 0.41 -6.88
C MET A 130 0.68 1.71 -6.27
N ALA A 131 0.91 1.73 -4.96
CA ALA A 131 1.32 2.90 -4.20
C ALA A 131 0.43 4.15 -4.42
N GLN A 132 -0.88 3.96 -4.67
CA GLN A 132 -1.80 5.04 -5.05
C GLN A 132 -2.69 5.57 -3.93
N GLY A 133 -2.80 4.93 -2.76
CA GLY A 133 -3.75 5.35 -1.71
C GLY A 133 -3.65 6.84 -1.35
N ALA A 134 -2.44 7.31 -1.01
CA ALA A 134 -2.19 8.71 -0.71
C ALA A 134 -2.41 9.64 -1.92
N CYS A 135 -2.01 9.21 -3.12
CA CYS A 135 -2.27 9.96 -4.36
C CYS A 135 -3.77 10.13 -4.61
N MET A 136 -4.58 9.10 -4.37
CA MET A 136 -6.04 9.18 -4.50
C MET A 136 -6.65 10.15 -3.49
N ALA A 137 -6.18 10.15 -2.25
CA ALA A 137 -6.63 11.13 -1.24
C ALA A 137 -6.30 12.58 -1.66
N LEU A 138 -5.15 12.82 -2.29
CA LEU A 138 -4.80 14.13 -2.84
C LEU A 138 -5.67 14.49 -4.05
N GLU A 139 -5.92 13.53 -4.96
CA GLU A 139 -6.85 13.71 -6.07
C GLU A 139 -8.25 14.06 -5.58
N ASP A 140 -8.69 13.48 -4.46
CA ASP A 140 -9.98 13.80 -3.84
C ASP A 140 -10.04 15.24 -3.39
N ALA A 141 -9.02 15.72 -2.66
CA ALA A 141 -8.97 17.10 -2.17
C ALA A 141 -9.06 18.11 -3.32
N VAL A 142 -8.32 17.87 -4.41
CA VAL A 142 -8.36 18.73 -5.61
C VAL A 142 -9.73 18.66 -6.31
N THR A 143 -10.28 17.45 -6.47
CA THR A 143 -11.55 17.25 -7.17
C THR A 143 -12.72 17.83 -6.39
N LEU A 144 -12.72 17.66 -5.07
CA LEU A 144 -13.71 18.23 -4.17
C LEU A 144 -13.67 19.75 -4.17
N GLY A 145 -12.47 20.35 -4.10
CA GLY A 145 -12.30 21.80 -4.20
C GLY A 145 -12.84 22.36 -5.52
N LYS A 146 -12.55 21.70 -6.65
CA LYS A 146 -13.09 22.07 -7.96
C LYS A 146 -14.60 21.93 -8.05
N ALA A 147 -15.17 20.86 -7.50
CA ALA A 147 -16.61 20.65 -7.49
C ALA A 147 -17.34 21.71 -6.66
N LEU A 148 -16.79 22.09 -5.50
CA LEU A 148 -17.33 23.17 -4.68
C LEU A 148 -17.31 24.52 -5.41
N ALA A 149 -16.23 24.83 -6.10
CA ALA A 149 -16.14 26.05 -6.90
C ALA A 149 -17.15 26.05 -8.07
N GLN A 150 -17.27 24.93 -8.79
CA GLN A 150 -18.18 24.77 -9.93
C GLN A 150 -19.66 24.88 -9.52
N CYS A 151 -20.01 24.39 -8.32
CA CYS A 151 -21.37 24.42 -7.79
C CYS A 151 -21.63 25.64 -6.89
N GLU A 152 -20.79 26.69 -6.96
CA GLU A 152 -20.96 27.94 -6.20
C GLU A 152 -21.11 27.73 -4.68
N GLY A 153 -20.46 26.70 -4.14
CA GLY A 153 -20.52 26.34 -2.72
C GLY A 153 -21.76 25.53 -2.30
N ASP A 154 -22.65 25.15 -3.22
CA ASP A 154 -23.73 24.18 -2.91
C ASP A 154 -23.12 22.80 -2.64
N ALA A 155 -22.99 22.46 -1.35
CA ALA A 155 -22.42 21.21 -0.90
C ALA A 155 -23.13 19.97 -1.47
N ALA A 156 -24.45 20.00 -1.64
CA ALA A 156 -25.19 18.83 -2.09
C ALA A 156 -24.88 18.52 -3.56
N GLN A 157 -24.84 19.56 -4.40
CA GLN A 157 -24.48 19.43 -5.81
C GLN A 157 -22.98 19.11 -5.98
N ALA A 158 -22.12 19.79 -5.22
CA ALA A 158 -20.67 19.59 -5.26
C ALA A 158 -20.28 18.16 -4.86
N PHE A 159 -20.86 17.61 -3.79
CA PHE A 159 -20.54 16.26 -3.34
C PHE A 159 -21.04 15.20 -4.33
N ALA A 160 -22.22 15.39 -4.93
CA ALA A 160 -22.71 14.50 -5.98
C ALA A 160 -21.77 14.51 -7.20
N LEU A 161 -21.32 15.69 -7.63
CA LEU A 161 -20.36 15.83 -8.73
C LEU A 161 -19.01 15.18 -8.41
N TYR A 162 -18.45 15.47 -7.24
CA TYR A 162 -17.22 14.85 -6.73
C TYR A 162 -17.31 13.32 -6.72
N GLU A 163 -18.37 12.75 -6.12
CA GLU A 163 -18.59 11.31 -6.02
C GLU A 163 -18.70 10.67 -7.42
N SER A 164 -19.43 11.31 -8.35
CA SER A 164 -19.61 10.81 -9.72
C SER A 164 -18.29 10.62 -10.49
N VAL A 165 -17.30 11.45 -10.21
CA VAL A 165 -15.98 11.41 -10.88
C VAL A 165 -15.04 10.47 -10.15
N ARG A 166 -15.06 10.49 -8.82
CA ARG A 166 -14.05 9.82 -7.99
C ARG A 166 -14.36 8.36 -7.74
N ILE A 167 -15.64 7.99 -7.55
CA ILE A 167 -16.02 6.59 -7.30
C ILE A 167 -15.52 5.65 -8.42
N PRO A 168 -15.77 5.91 -9.72
CA PRO A 168 -15.29 5.01 -10.78
C PRO A 168 -13.77 4.92 -10.83
N ARG A 169 -13.06 6.04 -10.59
CA ARG A 169 -11.59 6.06 -10.63
C ARG A 169 -10.97 5.26 -9.49
N THR A 170 -11.42 5.46 -8.26
CA THR A 170 -10.85 4.76 -7.10
C THR A 170 -11.23 3.28 -7.10
N ALA A 171 -12.46 2.95 -7.53
CA ALA A 171 -12.89 1.57 -7.71
C ALA A 171 -11.98 0.80 -8.68
N ARG A 172 -11.64 1.41 -9.83
CA ARG A 172 -10.68 0.83 -10.78
C ARG A 172 -9.33 0.52 -10.13
N ILE A 173 -8.80 1.44 -9.31
CA ILE A 173 -7.52 1.22 -8.62
C ILE A 173 -7.65 0.07 -7.60
N ILE A 174 -8.74 -0.01 -6.84
CA ILE A 174 -8.98 -1.10 -5.90
C ILE A 174 -8.95 -2.45 -6.64
N TRP A 175 -9.71 -2.61 -7.72
CA TRP A 175 -9.71 -3.86 -8.49
C TRP A 175 -8.35 -4.17 -9.11
N SER A 176 -7.66 -3.19 -9.70
CA SER A 176 -6.31 -3.41 -10.24
C SER A 176 -5.29 -3.82 -9.16
N THR A 177 -5.39 -3.28 -7.94
CA THR A 177 -4.50 -3.70 -6.84
C THR A 177 -4.76 -5.14 -6.40
N ARG A 178 -6.02 -5.61 -6.49
CA ARG A 178 -6.37 -7.00 -6.21
C ARG A 178 -5.80 -7.96 -7.24
N GLU A 179 -5.91 -7.61 -8.52
CA GLU A 179 -5.31 -8.39 -9.61
C GLU A 179 -3.78 -8.49 -9.46
N MET A 180 -3.11 -7.37 -9.17
CA MET A 180 -1.67 -7.38 -8.89
C MET A 180 -1.32 -8.24 -7.68
N GLY A 181 -2.05 -8.09 -6.57
CA GLY A 181 -1.83 -8.91 -5.37
C GLY A 181 -1.96 -10.41 -5.65
N ALA A 182 -2.96 -10.80 -6.45
CA ALA A 182 -3.14 -12.18 -6.88
C ALA A 182 -2.00 -12.67 -7.80
N GLY A 183 -1.53 -11.85 -8.74
CA GLY A 183 -0.50 -12.25 -9.69
C GLY A 183 0.92 -12.30 -9.14
N PHE A 184 1.28 -11.44 -8.18
CA PHE A 184 2.66 -11.33 -7.67
C PHE A 184 2.98 -12.27 -6.51
N ILE A 185 1.98 -12.74 -5.76
CA ILE A 185 2.21 -13.32 -4.42
C ILE A 185 1.46 -14.63 -4.17
N MET A 186 0.59 -15.07 -5.08
CA MET A 186 -0.08 -16.37 -4.92
C MET A 186 0.87 -17.53 -5.26
N PRO A 187 0.79 -18.66 -4.52
CA PRO A 187 1.49 -19.87 -4.90
C PRO A 187 1.05 -20.31 -6.30
N GLN A 188 2.03 -20.62 -7.16
CA GLN A 188 1.76 -21.39 -8.36
C GLN A 188 1.46 -22.83 -7.89
N GLU A 189 0.28 -23.34 -8.24
CA GLU A 189 -0.09 -24.74 -8.03
C GLU A 189 0.88 -25.71 -8.71
#